data_AF-A0A1A9VHV2-F1
#
_entry.id   AF-A0A1A9VHV2-F1
#
_cell.length_a   1.000
_cell.length_b   1.000
_cell.length_c   1.000
_cell.angle_alpha   90.00
_cell.angle_beta   90.00
_cell.angle_gamma   90.00
#
_symmetry.space_group_name_H-M   'P 1'
#
loop_
_entity.id
_entity.type
_entity.pdbx_description
1 polymer ?
#
loop_
_entity_poly.entity_id
_entity_poly.type
_entity_poly.pdbx_seq_one_letter_code
_entity_poly.pdbx_strand_id
1 'polypeptide(L)'
;MMTIFSFQFNCCGVDGYEDYKESNHSVPLTCCGLNIFKCASKEYITAQGCRDAFAGYWATNTEIMIFSGLGQLVDEAWKHYDKSTKAMDAIQKAFNCCGVYGYKDYNVTRVPPSCCNLEILTCSAERYEKLPGCREEFLNYWDTNLQIILYSSLGIAAVQLTCIVIGILKYVVLMNLVFLVHLLLITLLCVKQDALVDLAAQLVDEIWERNDESRNTMDALQLAFKCCGVYDYEDYIRRLQKIPSTCCNLDIETCATEGYKNVPGCLDVFLDYWDTNLHVILYSSLGIAVVQMACVIIGLRTVYKLRSVIND
;
A
#
# COMPACT_ATOMS: atom_id res chain seq x y z
N MET A 1 25.00 24.41 -28.03
CA MET A 1 24.29 25.69 -27.84
C MET A 1 22.82 25.34 -27.72
N MET A 2 22.29 25.43 -26.50
CA MET A 2 20.96 24.95 -26.12
C MET A 2 19.93 25.96 -26.61
N THR A 3 19.27 25.71 -27.74
CA THR A 3 18.06 26.45 -28.11
C THR A 3 16.94 25.97 -27.19
N ILE A 4 16.80 26.62 -26.04
CA ILE A 4 15.56 26.59 -25.29
C ILE A 4 14.52 27.19 -26.24
N PHE A 5 13.59 26.37 -26.73
CA PHE A 5 12.41 26.90 -27.42
C PHE A 5 11.67 27.78 -26.43
N SER A 6 11.79 29.10 -26.57
CA SER A 6 10.99 30.07 -25.83
C SER A 6 9.58 30.03 -26.39
N PHE A 7 8.73 29.17 -25.83
CA PHE A 7 7.31 29.15 -26.12
C PHE A 7 6.63 30.31 -25.41
N GLN A 8 6.16 31.28 -26.19
CA GLN A 8 5.47 32.45 -25.67
C GLN A 8 3.97 32.15 -25.61
N PHE A 9 3.50 31.62 -24.49
CA PHE A 9 2.08 31.46 -24.22
C PHE A 9 1.46 32.83 -23.96
N ASN A 10 0.46 33.23 -24.76
CA ASN A 10 -0.38 34.38 -24.44
C ASN A 10 -1.40 33.94 -23.37
N CYS A 11 -0.99 33.96 -22.11
CA CYS A 11 -1.83 33.64 -20.97
C CYS A 11 -1.64 34.64 -19.84
N CYS A 12 -2.60 34.72 -18.91
CA CYS A 12 -2.57 35.70 -17.82
C CYS A 12 -2.93 35.08 -16.48
N GLY A 13 -2.02 35.18 -15.50
CA GLY A 13 -2.20 34.58 -14.18
C GLY A 13 -2.26 33.05 -14.23
N VAL A 14 -2.34 32.39 -13.08
CA VAL A 14 -2.49 30.94 -12.99
C VAL A 14 -3.89 30.54 -13.46
N ASP A 15 -4.91 31.13 -12.85
CA ASP A 15 -6.31 30.86 -13.16
C ASP A 15 -6.98 32.02 -13.93
N GLY A 16 -6.33 33.18 -13.98
CA GLY A 16 -6.74 34.33 -14.77
C GLY A 16 -6.12 35.64 -14.27
N TYR A 17 -6.51 36.77 -14.85
CA TYR A 17 -6.02 38.08 -14.42
C TYR A 17 -6.42 38.45 -12.98
N GLU A 18 -7.44 37.78 -12.40
CA GLU A 18 -7.94 38.05 -11.05
C GLU A 18 -6.93 37.71 -9.95
N ASP A 19 -5.98 36.81 -10.22
CA ASP A 19 -4.89 36.45 -9.31
C ASP A 19 -4.07 37.67 -8.86
N TYR A 20 -3.93 38.66 -9.76
CA TYR A 20 -3.22 39.91 -9.48
C TYR A 20 -4.06 40.87 -8.63
N LYS A 21 -5.39 40.80 -8.74
CA LYS A 21 -6.33 41.61 -7.97
C LYS A 21 -6.42 41.16 -6.52
N GLU A 22 -6.38 39.85 -6.28
CA GLU A 22 -6.35 39.27 -4.92
C GLU A 22 -5.03 39.54 -4.18
N SER A 23 -3.92 39.60 -4.92
CA SER A 23 -2.58 39.87 -4.38
C SER A 23 -2.21 41.36 -4.34
N ASN A 24 -3.14 42.26 -4.67
CA ASN A 24 -2.97 43.72 -4.71
C ASN A 24 -1.81 44.19 -5.63
N HIS A 25 -1.53 43.43 -6.68
CA HIS A 25 -0.49 43.71 -7.68
C HIS A 25 -1.11 44.18 -9.01
N SER A 26 -0.36 45.01 -9.75
CA SER A 26 -0.77 45.44 -11.10
C SER A 26 -0.62 44.30 -12.11
N VAL A 27 -1.61 44.13 -12.99
CA VAL A 27 -1.57 43.14 -14.07
C VAL A 27 -0.38 43.41 -15.01
N PRO A 28 0.51 42.44 -15.25
CA PRO A 28 1.69 42.63 -16.09
C PRO A 28 1.33 42.72 -17.58
N LEU A 29 2.10 43.49 -18.37
CA LEU A 29 1.90 43.64 -19.82
C LEU A 29 1.99 42.31 -20.60
N THR A 30 2.60 41.29 -20.01
CA THR A 30 2.68 39.94 -20.59
C THR A 30 1.30 39.29 -20.76
N CYS A 31 0.29 39.75 -20.03
CA CYS A 31 -1.10 39.31 -20.18
C CYS A 31 -1.79 39.81 -21.46
N CYS A 32 -1.15 40.67 -22.25
CA CYS A 32 -1.82 41.51 -23.25
C CYS A 32 -1.46 41.18 -24.71
N GLY A 33 -0.79 40.05 -24.95
CA GLY A 33 -0.29 39.70 -26.28
C GLY A 33 0.85 40.61 -26.74
N LEU A 34 1.63 40.11 -27.70
CA LEU A 34 2.99 40.57 -27.99
C LEU A 34 3.18 41.95 -28.68
N ASN A 35 2.17 42.82 -28.82
CA ASN A 35 2.31 43.97 -29.73
C ASN A 35 1.58 45.28 -29.37
N ILE A 36 1.44 45.67 -28.09
CA ILE A 36 0.80 46.96 -27.77
C ILE A 36 1.47 47.70 -26.61
N PHE A 37 1.82 48.97 -26.82
CA PHE A 37 2.37 49.91 -25.82
C PHE A 37 1.35 50.33 -24.73
N LYS A 38 0.09 49.86 -24.82
CA LYS A 38 -0.95 50.01 -23.80
C LYS A 38 -1.84 48.78 -23.82
N CYS A 39 -1.99 48.14 -22.67
CA CYS A 39 -2.93 47.03 -22.50
C CYS A 39 -4.30 47.57 -22.13
N ALA A 40 -5.30 47.36 -23.00
CA ALA A 40 -6.67 47.76 -22.70
C ALA A 40 -7.33 46.77 -21.73
N SER A 41 -8.24 47.24 -20.87
CA SER A 41 -8.94 46.37 -19.90
C SER A 41 -9.63 45.18 -20.56
N LYS A 42 -10.15 45.37 -21.77
CA LYS A 42 -10.81 44.31 -22.53
C LYS A 42 -9.88 43.20 -23.01
N GLU A 43 -8.57 43.43 -23.14
CA GLU A 43 -7.62 42.46 -23.72
C GLU A 43 -7.15 41.45 -22.67
N TYR A 44 -6.80 41.89 -21.45
CA TYR A 44 -6.36 40.98 -20.39
C TYR A 44 -7.51 40.26 -19.67
N ILE A 45 -8.73 40.82 -19.68
CA ILE A 45 -9.91 40.15 -19.07
C ILE A 45 -10.31 38.90 -19.87
N THR A 46 -10.05 38.90 -21.18
CA THR A 46 -10.32 37.76 -22.06
C THR A 46 -9.14 36.79 -22.20
N ALA A 47 -7.99 37.11 -21.60
CA ALA A 47 -6.83 36.25 -21.64
C ALA A 47 -7.09 35.01 -20.77
N GLN A 48 -6.85 33.83 -21.35
CA GLN A 48 -7.00 32.57 -20.64
C GLN A 48 -5.94 32.44 -19.53
N GLY A 49 -6.31 31.83 -18.41
CA GLY A 49 -5.37 31.47 -17.35
C GLY A 49 -4.26 30.57 -17.87
N CYS A 50 -3.04 30.75 -17.38
CA CYS A 50 -1.89 29.97 -17.84
C CYS A 50 -2.04 28.48 -17.56
N ARG A 51 -2.78 28.08 -16.50
CA ARG A 51 -3.09 26.68 -16.24
C ARG A 51 -3.91 26.07 -17.38
N ASP A 52 -4.97 26.74 -17.80
CA ASP A 52 -5.87 26.23 -18.83
C ASP A 52 -5.26 26.35 -20.23
N ALA A 53 -4.52 27.43 -20.50
CA ALA A 53 -3.79 27.60 -21.75
C ALA A 53 -2.70 26.52 -21.90
N PHE A 54 -2.02 26.18 -20.80
CA PHE A 54 -1.10 25.05 -20.73
C PHE A 54 -1.88 23.75 -20.95
N ALA A 55 -2.91 23.46 -20.17
CA ALA A 55 -3.71 22.23 -20.30
C ALA A 55 -4.26 22.03 -21.74
N GLY A 56 -4.75 23.09 -22.38
CA GLY A 56 -5.20 23.08 -23.77
C GLY A 56 -4.08 22.77 -24.76
N TYR A 57 -2.91 23.40 -24.58
CA TYR A 57 -1.72 23.09 -25.39
C TYR A 57 -1.26 21.65 -25.23
N TRP A 58 -1.28 21.10 -24.01
CA TRP A 58 -0.96 19.69 -23.78
C TRP A 58 -1.96 18.76 -24.44
N ALA A 59 -3.26 19.05 -24.33
CA ALA A 59 -4.31 18.27 -24.97
C ALA A 59 -4.15 18.20 -26.51
N THR A 60 -3.66 19.27 -27.14
CA THR A 60 -3.48 19.33 -28.60
C THR A 60 -2.11 18.88 -29.10
N ASN A 61 -1.09 18.76 -28.24
CA ASN A 61 0.30 18.47 -28.64
C ASN A 61 0.93 17.30 -27.86
N THR A 62 0.12 16.40 -27.30
CA THR A 62 0.59 15.22 -26.55
C THR A 62 1.59 14.39 -27.34
N GLU A 63 1.31 14.09 -28.61
CA GLU A 63 2.19 13.31 -29.48
C GLU A 63 3.57 13.96 -29.60
N ILE A 64 3.62 15.25 -29.95
CA ILE A 64 4.88 15.99 -30.13
C ILE A 64 5.73 15.98 -28.85
N MET A 65 5.11 16.16 -27.68
CA MET A 65 5.84 16.20 -26.42
C MET A 65 6.29 14.82 -25.94
N ILE A 66 5.46 13.79 -26.12
CA ILE A 66 5.84 12.41 -25.81
C ILE A 66 7.02 11.99 -26.67
N PHE A 67 6.96 12.21 -27.99
CA PHE A 67 8.08 11.87 -28.88
C PHE A 67 9.30 12.76 -28.67
N SER A 68 9.13 14.04 -28.29
CA SER A 68 10.25 14.89 -27.88
C SER A 68 10.94 14.36 -26.61
N GLY A 69 10.17 14.01 -25.58
CA GLY A 69 10.69 13.46 -24.32
C GLY A 69 11.31 12.08 -24.49
N LEU A 70 10.69 11.19 -25.27
CA LEU A 70 11.25 9.88 -25.62
C LEU A 70 12.58 10.02 -26.38
N GLY A 71 12.67 10.97 -27.32
CA GLY A 71 13.91 11.24 -28.04
C GLY A 71 15.03 11.71 -27.11
N GLN A 72 14.71 12.52 -26.09
CA GLN A 72 15.68 12.96 -25.09
C GLN A 72 16.32 11.81 -24.30
N LEU A 73 15.63 10.67 -24.13
CA LEU A 73 16.21 9.50 -23.46
C LEU A 73 17.40 8.93 -24.23
N VAL A 74 17.29 8.87 -25.56
CA VAL A 74 18.37 8.43 -26.44
C VAL A 74 19.51 9.45 -26.41
N ASP A 75 19.17 10.75 -26.49
CA ASP A 75 20.14 11.84 -26.43
C ASP A 75 20.91 11.86 -25.10
N GLU A 76 20.25 11.58 -23.98
CA GLU A 76 20.86 11.53 -22.65
C GLU A 76 21.73 10.28 -22.45
N ALA A 77 21.27 9.12 -22.94
CA ALA A 77 22.07 7.89 -22.95
C ALA A 77 23.36 8.08 -23.76
N TRP A 78 23.31 8.86 -24.83
CA TRP A 78 24.48 9.22 -25.62
C TRP A 78 25.46 10.13 -24.87
N LYS A 79 24.97 11.21 -24.24
CA LYS A 79 25.83 12.15 -23.48
C LYS A 79 26.67 11.46 -22.40
N HIS A 80 26.17 10.37 -21.83
CA HIS A 80 26.83 9.62 -20.78
C HIS A 80 27.51 8.33 -21.25
N TYR A 81 27.52 8.06 -22.56
CA TYR A 81 28.06 6.82 -23.12
C TYR A 81 29.49 6.48 -22.65
N ASP A 82 30.38 7.48 -22.58
CA ASP A 82 31.77 7.29 -22.13
C ASP A 82 31.91 7.04 -20.61
N LYS A 83 30.86 7.29 -19.81
CA LYS A 83 30.89 7.18 -18.34
C LYS A 83 30.55 5.77 -17.83
N SER A 84 30.88 4.72 -18.59
CA SER A 84 30.58 3.32 -18.27
C SER A 84 29.08 2.97 -18.20
N THR A 85 28.17 3.89 -18.53
CA THR A 85 26.74 3.56 -18.61
C THR A 85 26.47 2.78 -19.88
N LYS A 86 26.11 1.50 -19.76
CA LYS A 86 25.73 0.64 -20.89
C LYS A 86 24.35 0.96 -21.48
N ALA A 87 23.84 2.18 -21.24
CA ALA A 87 22.51 2.60 -21.65
C ALA A 87 22.40 2.67 -23.18
N MET A 88 23.33 3.36 -23.85
CA MET A 88 23.36 3.40 -25.31
C MET A 88 23.62 2.00 -25.90
N ASP A 89 24.51 1.22 -25.29
CA ASP A 89 24.75 -0.17 -25.72
C ASP A 89 23.49 -1.03 -25.63
N ALA A 90 22.67 -0.85 -24.60
CA ALA A 90 21.39 -1.54 -24.44
C ALA A 90 20.37 -1.09 -25.49
N ILE A 91 20.28 0.21 -25.76
CA ILE A 91 19.41 0.76 -26.82
C ILE A 91 19.82 0.19 -28.19
N GLN A 92 21.11 0.24 -28.53
CA GLN A 92 21.63 -0.27 -29.81
C GLN A 92 21.31 -1.75 -30.02
N LYS A 93 21.42 -2.56 -28.97
CA LYS A 93 21.05 -3.98 -29.01
C LYS A 93 19.53 -4.19 -29.08
N ALA A 94 18.76 -3.45 -28.29
CA ALA A 94 17.31 -3.63 -28.18
C ALA A 94 16.57 -3.19 -29.45
N PHE A 95 17.03 -2.12 -30.10
CA PHE A 95 16.38 -1.54 -31.29
C PHE A 95 17.14 -1.81 -32.59
N ASN A 96 18.23 -2.59 -32.53
CA ASN A 96 19.09 -2.93 -33.68
C ASN A 96 19.45 -1.70 -34.51
N CYS A 97 20.02 -0.70 -33.84
CA CYS A 97 20.36 0.62 -34.37
C CYS A 97 21.80 0.99 -33.97
N CYS A 98 22.37 2.05 -34.56
CA CYS A 98 23.73 2.48 -34.22
C CYS A 98 23.88 4.00 -34.17
N GLY A 99 24.45 4.52 -33.09
CA GLY A 99 24.55 5.95 -32.84
C GLY A 99 23.18 6.61 -32.64
N VAL A 100 23.15 7.89 -32.30
CA VAL A 100 21.89 8.64 -32.13
C VAL A 100 21.22 8.86 -33.49
N TYR A 101 21.98 9.39 -34.44
CA TYR A 101 21.60 9.67 -35.82
C TYR A 101 22.24 8.70 -36.81
N GLY A 102 23.22 7.91 -36.38
CA GLY A 102 23.85 6.87 -37.19
C GLY A 102 25.25 6.53 -36.69
N TYR A 103 25.88 5.51 -37.30
CA TYR A 103 27.22 5.05 -36.92
C TYR A 103 28.31 6.14 -36.98
N LYS A 104 28.12 7.20 -37.78
CA LYS A 104 29.05 8.34 -37.92
C LYS A 104 29.12 9.22 -36.68
N ASP A 105 28.18 9.06 -35.74
CA ASP A 105 28.28 9.70 -34.42
C ASP A 105 29.49 9.17 -33.65
N TYR A 106 29.92 7.95 -33.96
CA TYR A 106 31.22 7.42 -33.56
C TYR A 106 32.30 7.88 -34.54
N ASN A 107 33.49 8.18 -34.01
CA ASN A 107 34.67 8.32 -34.86
C ASN A 107 34.91 6.96 -35.53
N VAL A 108 34.89 6.90 -36.88
CA VAL A 108 34.74 5.69 -37.73
C VAL A 108 35.66 4.51 -37.36
N THR A 109 36.75 4.77 -36.63
CA THR A 109 37.69 3.75 -36.10
C THR A 109 37.26 3.09 -34.78
N ARG A 110 36.16 3.51 -34.13
CA ARG A 110 35.71 3.04 -32.80
C ARG A 110 34.19 2.90 -32.70
N VAL A 111 33.58 2.14 -33.62
CA VAL A 111 32.18 1.72 -33.48
C VAL A 111 32.08 0.60 -32.45
N PRO A 112 31.17 0.67 -31.45
CA PRO A 112 31.09 -0.35 -30.40
C PRO A 112 30.44 -1.65 -30.89
N PRO A 113 30.79 -2.80 -30.28
CA PRO A 113 30.18 -4.10 -30.61
C PRO A 113 28.65 -4.15 -30.45
N SER A 114 28.07 -3.27 -29.62
CA SER A 114 26.63 -3.15 -29.41
C SER A 114 25.86 -2.74 -30.67
N CYS A 115 26.44 -1.94 -31.56
CA CYS A 115 25.89 -1.66 -32.90
C CYS A 115 25.78 -2.91 -33.78
N CYS A 116 26.38 -4.02 -33.36
CA CYS A 116 26.50 -5.19 -34.21
C CYS A 116 25.80 -6.39 -33.60
N ASN A 117 25.12 -6.25 -32.46
CA ASN A 117 24.43 -7.33 -31.77
C ASN A 117 25.26 -8.64 -31.74
N LEU A 118 26.57 -8.52 -31.51
CA LEU A 118 27.55 -9.59 -31.59
C LEU A 118 28.29 -9.74 -30.24
N GLU A 119 28.56 -10.99 -29.86
CA GLU A 119 29.46 -11.33 -28.74
C GLU A 119 30.95 -11.35 -29.17
N ILE A 120 31.23 -11.22 -30.46
CA ILE A 120 32.59 -11.23 -31.03
C ILE A 120 33.19 -9.83 -31.22
N LEU A 121 34.51 -9.78 -31.09
CA LEU A 121 35.35 -8.57 -31.00
C LEU A 121 35.46 -7.75 -32.30
N THR A 122 34.91 -8.23 -33.43
CA THR A 122 35.03 -7.56 -34.72
C THR A 122 33.67 -7.33 -35.35
N CYS A 123 33.41 -6.06 -35.69
CA CYS A 123 32.23 -5.68 -36.44
C CYS A 123 32.60 -5.21 -37.85
N SER A 124 31.99 -5.80 -38.86
CA SER A 124 32.19 -5.40 -40.26
C SER A 124 31.46 -4.09 -40.55
N ALA A 125 32.11 -3.24 -41.36
CA ALA A 125 31.53 -1.98 -41.83
C ALA A 125 30.19 -2.19 -42.54
N GLU A 126 30.10 -3.26 -43.33
CA GLU A 126 28.88 -3.62 -44.05
C GLU A 126 27.65 -3.80 -43.14
N ARG A 127 27.86 -4.16 -41.87
CA ARG A 127 26.76 -4.38 -40.92
C ARG A 127 26.28 -3.07 -40.31
N TYR A 128 27.15 -2.30 -39.66
CA TYR A 128 26.73 -1.09 -38.95
C TYR A 128 26.37 0.07 -39.88
N GLU A 129 26.88 0.09 -41.12
CA GLU A 129 26.54 1.11 -42.11
C GLU A 129 25.09 0.99 -42.61
N LYS A 130 24.51 -0.20 -42.54
CA LYS A 130 23.12 -0.46 -42.95
C LYS A 130 22.11 -0.19 -41.82
N LEU A 131 22.58 0.10 -40.61
CA LEU A 131 21.70 0.32 -39.47
C LEU A 131 21.20 1.77 -39.41
N PRO A 132 19.92 1.97 -39.07
CA PRO A 132 19.37 3.29 -38.80
C PRO A 132 19.92 3.88 -37.49
N GLY A 133 19.75 5.19 -37.33
CA GLY A 133 20.04 5.89 -36.08
C GLY A 133 19.06 5.50 -34.98
N CYS A 134 19.55 5.32 -33.75
CA CYS A 134 18.74 4.85 -32.63
C CYS A 134 17.62 5.81 -32.22
N ARG A 135 17.78 7.11 -32.44
CA ARG A 135 16.76 8.07 -32.07
C ARG A 135 15.48 7.88 -32.90
N GLU A 136 15.62 7.66 -34.20
CA GLU A 136 14.49 7.45 -35.10
C GLU A 136 13.81 6.11 -34.86
N GLU A 137 14.57 5.02 -34.81
CA GLU A 137 14.01 3.68 -34.54
C GLU A 137 13.32 3.58 -33.19
N PHE A 138 13.88 4.22 -32.15
CA PHE A 138 13.27 4.26 -30.84
C PHE A 138 11.90 4.93 -30.91
N LEU A 139 11.80 6.08 -31.58
CA LEU A 139 10.53 6.80 -31.72
C LEU A 139 9.52 6.00 -32.56
N ASN A 140 9.95 5.41 -33.67
CA ASN A 140 9.09 4.58 -34.53
C ASN A 140 8.54 3.35 -33.79
N TYR A 141 9.36 2.73 -32.93
CA TYR A 141 8.90 1.63 -32.08
C TYR A 141 7.78 2.08 -31.14
N TRP A 142 7.96 3.20 -30.44
CA TRP A 142 6.95 3.70 -29.52
C TRP A 142 5.68 4.14 -30.24
N ASP A 143 5.80 4.74 -31.42
CA ASP A 143 4.65 5.12 -32.26
C ASP A 143 3.83 3.90 -32.68
N THR A 144 4.50 2.88 -33.23
CA THR A 144 3.84 1.66 -33.71
C THR A 144 3.17 0.88 -32.58
N ASN A 145 3.78 0.85 -31.39
CA ASN A 145 3.28 0.07 -30.25
C ASN A 145 2.39 0.88 -29.29
N LEU A 146 2.17 2.18 -29.55
CA LEU A 146 1.45 3.07 -28.65
C LEU A 146 0.05 2.56 -28.32
N GLN A 147 -0.66 2.06 -29.34
CA GLN A 147 -2.01 1.52 -29.16
C GLN A 147 -2.03 0.30 -28.24
N ILE A 148 -1.07 -0.61 -28.38
CA ILE A 148 -0.97 -1.82 -27.54
C ILE A 148 -0.70 -1.43 -26.08
N ILE A 149 0.19 -0.46 -25.86
CA ILE A 149 0.50 0.05 -24.52
C ILE A 149 -0.72 0.75 -23.90
N LEU A 150 -1.48 1.51 -24.71
CA LEU A 150 -2.71 2.15 -24.27
C LEU A 150 -3.77 1.12 -23.86
N TYR A 151 -4.03 0.11 -24.69
CA TYR A 151 -5.04 -0.91 -24.38
C TYR A 151 -4.63 -1.81 -23.21
N SER A 152 -3.36 -2.19 -23.12
CA SER A 152 -2.87 -2.98 -21.98
C SER A 152 -2.96 -2.21 -20.66
N SER A 153 -2.58 -0.93 -20.65
CA SER A 153 -2.69 -0.08 -19.45
C SER A 153 -4.15 0.15 -19.03
N LEU A 154 -5.05 0.38 -19.99
CA LEU A 154 -6.49 0.47 -19.71
C LEU A 154 -7.05 -0.84 -19.12
N GLY A 155 -6.61 -1.99 -19.66
CA GLY A 155 -6.98 -3.30 -19.13
C GLY A 155 -6.52 -3.50 -17.68
N ILE A 156 -5.27 -3.13 -17.37
CA ILE A 156 -4.73 -3.19 -16.01
C ILE A 156 -5.54 -2.28 -15.06
N ALA A 157 -5.85 -1.06 -15.49
CA ALA A 157 -6.65 -0.13 -14.69
C ALA A 157 -8.06 -0.69 -14.40
N ALA A 158 -8.71 -1.30 -15.39
CA ALA A 158 -10.03 -1.92 -15.23
C ALA A 158 -10.00 -3.11 -14.26
N VAL A 159 -8.99 -3.97 -14.37
CA VAL A 159 -8.79 -5.11 -13.44
C VAL A 159 -8.54 -4.59 -12.02
N GLN A 160 -7.65 -3.61 -11.86
CA GLN A 160 -7.34 -3.03 -10.55
C GLN A 160 -8.60 -2.45 -9.89
N LEU A 161 -9.40 -1.68 -10.63
CA LEU A 161 -10.64 -1.10 -10.12
C LEU A 161 -11.64 -2.19 -9.73
N THR A 162 -11.80 -3.21 -10.56
CA THR A 162 -12.70 -4.35 -10.29
C THR A 162 -12.30 -5.09 -9.01
N CYS A 163 -11.00 -5.38 -8.83
CA CYS A 163 -10.47 -6.03 -7.64
C CYS A 163 -10.71 -5.21 -6.38
N ILE A 164 -10.49 -3.90 -6.43
CA ILE A 164 -10.74 -2.98 -5.30
C ILE A 164 -12.23 -3.01 -4.91
N VAL A 165 -13.13 -2.89 -5.88
CA VAL A 165 -14.58 -2.89 -5.63
C VAL A 165 -15.04 -4.21 -5.00
N ILE A 166 -14.63 -5.35 -5.55
CA ILE A 166 -14.97 -6.67 -4.99
C ILE A 166 -14.39 -6.84 -3.59
N GLY A 167 -13.16 -6.38 -3.35
CA GLY A 167 -12.50 -6.43 -2.05
C GLY A 167 -13.27 -5.67 -0.97
N ILE A 168 -13.69 -4.43 -1.26
CA ILE A 168 -14.46 -3.59 -0.33
C ILE A 168 -15.81 -4.24 -0.01
N LEU A 169 -16.53 -4.75 -1.02
CA LEU A 169 -17.81 -5.42 -0.81
C LEU A 169 -17.69 -6.63 0.13
N LYS A 170 -16.67 -7.48 -0.09
CA LYS A 170 -16.40 -8.63 0.78
C LYS A 170 -16.06 -8.20 2.21
N TYR A 171 -15.21 -7.18 2.36
CA TYR A 171 -14.86 -6.63 3.66
C TYR A 171 -16.10 -6.18 4.45
N VAL A 172 -17.01 -5.42 3.82
CA VAL A 172 -18.23 -4.93 4.48
C VAL A 172 -19.13 -6.08 4.91
N VAL A 173 -19.33 -7.09 4.06
CA VAL A 173 -20.16 -8.27 4.39
C VAL A 173 -19.56 -9.05 5.57
N LEU A 174 -18.27 -9.36 5.52
CA LEU A 174 -17.60 -10.11 6.60
C LEU A 174 -17.61 -9.35 7.92
N MET A 175 -17.35 -8.04 7.89
CA MET A 175 -17.39 -7.21 9.11
C MET A 175 -18.80 -7.13 9.69
N ASN A 176 -19.83 -7.07 8.86
CA ASN A 176 -21.21 -7.10 9.35
C ASN A 176 -21.56 -8.43 10.01
N LEU A 177 -21.14 -9.56 9.42
CA LEU A 177 -21.34 -10.88 10.03
C LEU A 177 -20.64 -11.00 11.39
N VAL A 178 -19.39 -10.56 11.48
CA VAL A 178 -18.64 -10.53 12.75
C VAL A 178 -19.34 -9.64 13.78
N PHE A 179 -19.84 -8.47 13.38
CA PHE A 179 -20.58 -7.58 14.26
C PHE A 179 -21.86 -8.23 14.81
N LEU A 180 -22.64 -8.95 13.97
CA LEU A 180 -23.83 -9.66 14.43
C LEU A 180 -23.51 -10.78 15.41
N VAL A 181 -22.45 -11.56 15.16
CA VAL A 181 -21.99 -12.59 16.08
C VAL A 181 -21.52 -11.97 17.40
N HIS A 182 -20.79 -10.87 17.34
CA HIS A 182 -20.31 -10.14 18.51
C HIS A 182 -21.47 -9.61 19.37
N LEU A 183 -22.50 -9.04 18.75
CA LEU A 183 -23.73 -8.63 19.45
C LEU A 183 -24.44 -9.82 20.11
N LEU A 184 -24.57 -10.95 19.41
CA LEU A 184 -25.15 -12.16 19.98
C LEU A 184 -24.37 -12.62 21.21
N LEU A 185 -23.03 -12.68 21.13
CA LEU A 185 -22.18 -13.07 22.24
C LEU A 185 -22.33 -12.13 23.44
N ILE A 186 -22.34 -10.82 23.22
CA ILE A 186 -22.56 -9.83 24.29
C ILE A 186 -23.93 -10.07 24.95
N THR A 187 -25.00 -10.24 24.17
CA THR A 187 -26.33 -10.48 24.75
C THR A 187 -26.41 -11.79 25.54
N LEU A 188 -25.75 -12.84 25.07
CA LEU A 188 -25.66 -14.11 25.79
C LEU A 188 -24.90 -13.95 27.11
N LEU A 189 -23.78 -13.24 27.11
CA LEU A 189 -23.00 -12.96 28.31
C LEU A 189 -23.80 -12.16 29.34
N CYS A 190 -24.57 -11.15 28.90
CA CYS A 190 -25.40 -10.34 29.81
C CYS A 190 -26.59 -11.12 30.41
N VAL A 191 -27.22 -12.00 29.63
CA VAL A 191 -28.43 -12.72 30.08
C VAL A 191 -28.09 -13.99 30.85
N LYS A 192 -27.00 -14.67 30.50
CA LYS A 192 -26.62 -15.97 31.05
C LYS A 192 -25.28 -15.92 31.77
N GLN A 193 -25.09 -14.92 32.63
CA GLN A 193 -23.88 -14.77 33.42
C GLN A 193 -23.60 -16.01 34.28
N ASP A 194 -24.61 -16.50 35.00
CA ASP A 194 -24.49 -17.68 35.86
C ASP A 194 -24.08 -18.94 35.07
N ALA A 195 -24.67 -19.15 33.89
CA ALA A 195 -24.32 -20.29 33.04
C ALA A 195 -22.89 -20.21 32.48
N LEU A 196 -22.30 -19.01 32.38
CA LEU A 196 -20.91 -18.84 32.01
C LEU A 196 -19.98 -19.20 33.18
N VAL A 197 -20.35 -18.82 34.40
CA VAL A 197 -19.62 -19.22 35.62
C VAL A 197 -19.66 -20.75 35.78
N ASP A 198 -20.80 -21.38 35.51
CA ASP A 198 -20.90 -22.85 35.48
C ASP A 198 -20.04 -23.49 34.39
N LEU A 199 -19.96 -22.87 33.19
CA LEU A 199 -19.08 -23.34 32.12
C LEU A 199 -17.60 -23.17 32.50
N ALA A 200 -17.25 -22.09 33.20
CA ALA A 200 -15.92 -21.87 33.73
C ALA A 200 -15.55 -22.93 34.77
N ALA A 201 -16.49 -23.34 35.64
CA ALA A 201 -16.29 -24.46 36.57
C ALA A 201 -16.01 -25.77 35.81
N GLN A 202 -16.86 -26.10 34.82
CA GLN A 202 -16.68 -27.29 33.98
C GLN A 202 -15.34 -27.31 33.24
N LEU A 203 -14.83 -26.14 32.84
CA LEU A 203 -13.53 -26.04 32.19
C LEU A 203 -12.40 -26.43 33.14
N VAL A 204 -12.44 -26.01 34.41
CA VAL A 204 -11.44 -26.41 35.41
C VAL A 204 -11.49 -27.92 35.63
N ASP A 205 -12.69 -28.48 35.76
CA ASP A 205 -12.89 -29.92 35.89
C ASP A 205 -12.36 -30.70 34.66
N GLU A 206 -12.64 -30.22 33.44
CA GLU A 206 -12.15 -30.86 32.21
C GLU A 206 -10.63 -30.78 32.08
N ILE A 207 -10.02 -29.64 32.45
CA ILE A 207 -8.56 -29.47 32.51
C ILE A 207 -7.97 -30.47 33.50
N TRP A 208 -8.60 -30.64 34.67
CA TRP A 208 -8.17 -31.59 35.68
C TRP A 208 -8.29 -33.04 35.24
N GLU A 209 -9.40 -33.43 34.61
CA GLU A 209 -9.58 -34.79 34.08
C GLU A 209 -8.57 -35.12 32.98
N ARG A 210 -8.14 -34.13 32.20
CA ARG A 210 -7.08 -34.30 31.19
C ARG A 210 -5.67 -34.18 31.76
N ASN A 211 -5.53 -33.84 33.04
CA ASN A 211 -4.24 -33.68 33.69
C ASN A 211 -3.63 -35.05 34.03
N ASP A 212 -2.87 -35.57 33.08
CA ASP A 212 -1.99 -36.72 33.26
C ASP A 212 -0.52 -36.28 33.42
N GLU A 213 0.35 -37.20 33.89
CA GLU A 213 1.78 -36.95 34.11
C GLU A 213 2.56 -36.56 32.84
N SER A 214 1.98 -36.73 31.65
CA SER A 214 2.62 -36.46 30.37
C SER A 214 2.24 -35.12 29.75
N ARG A 215 1.04 -34.59 30.08
CA ARG A 215 0.45 -33.40 29.46
C ARG A 215 0.41 -32.20 30.38
N ASN A 216 0.47 -32.40 31.70
CA ASN A 216 0.51 -31.35 32.73
C ASN A 216 -0.44 -30.16 32.41
N THR A 217 -1.66 -30.46 31.96
CA THR A 217 -2.55 -29.42 31.40
C THR A 217 -3.01 -28.42 32.47
N MET A 218 -2.96 -28.82 33.74
CA MET A 218 -3.26 -27.98 34.90
C MET A 218 -2.17 -26.94 35.18
N ASP A 219 -0.91 -27.18 34.78
CA ASP A 219 0.23 -26.32 35.11
C ASP A 219 0.04 -24.89 34.62
N ALA A 220 -0.52 -24.72 33.42
CA ALA A 220 -0.79 -23.39 32.86
C ALA A 220 -1.83 -22.61 33.68
N LEU A 221 -2.86 -23.30 34.17
CA LEU A 221 -3.90 -22.70 35.00
C LEU A 221 -3.33 -22.30 36.37
N GLN A 222 -2.54 -23.17 36.97
CA GLN A 222 -1.89 -22.95 38.26
C GLN A 222 -0.93 -21.76 38.24
N LEU A 223 -0.17 -21.59 37.16
CA LEU A 223 0.70 -20.43 36.98
C LEU A 223 -0.08 -19.14 36.72
N ALA A 224 -1.14 -19.21 35.91
CA ALA A 224 -1.94 -18.03 35.55
C ALA A 224 -2.72 -17.48 36.75
N PHE A 225 -3.28 -18.36 37.58
CA PHE A 225 -4.17 -17.99 38.69
C PHE A 225 -3.53 -18.15 40.08
N LYS A 226 -2.27 -18.62 40.16
CA LYS A 226 -1.54 -18.84 41.42
C LYS A 226 -2.33 -19.71 42.41
N CYS A 227 -2.80 -20.83 41.90
CA CYS A 227 -3.65 -21.78 42.60
C CYS A 227 -3.05 -23.20 42.50
N CYS A 228 -3.57 -24.16 43.28
CA CYS A 228 -3.05 -25.52 43.30
C CYS A 228 -4.18 -26.57 43.41
N GLY A 229 -4.21 -27.51 42.46
CA GLY A 229 -5.29 -28.49 42.35
C GLY A 229 -6.63 -27.86 41.96
N VAL A 230 -7.70 -28.66 41.96
CA VAL A 230 -9.06 -28.15 41.69
C VAL A 230 -9.56 -27.42 42.93
N TYR A 231 -9.56 -28.11 44.07
CA TYR A 231 -9.97 -27.61 45.37
C TYR A 231 -8.76 -27.29 46.25
N ASP A 232 -7.70 -28.11 46.18
CA ASP A 232 -6.46 -27.93 46.94
C ASP A 232 -5.33 -28.84 46.45
N TYR A 233 -4.16 -28.72 47.08
CA TYR A 233 -3.01 -29.58 46.81
C TYR A 233 -3.25 -31.07 47.11
N GLU A 234 -4.24 -31.41 47.95
CA GLU A 234 -4.56 -32.81 48.27
C GLU A 234 -5.17 -33.55 47.08
N ASP A 235 -5.70 -32.83 46.09
CA ASP A 235 -6.16 -33.42 44.82
C ASP A 235 -5.07 -34.26 44.14
N TYR A 236 -3.81 -33.80 44.16
CA TYR A 236 -2.68 -34.56 43.62
C TYR A 236 -2.34 -35.78 44.48
N ILE A 237 -2.41 -35.63 45.81
CA ILE A 237 -2.14 -36.73 46.75
C ILE A 237 -3.20 -37.84 46.56
N ARG A 238 -4.47 -37.46 46.39
CA ARG A 238 -5.58 -38.40 46.12
C ARG A 238 -5.39 -39.16 44.81
N ARG A 239 -4.75 -38.56 43.80
CA ARG A 239 -4.38 -39.21 42.53
C ARG A 239 -3.03 -39.93 42.56
N LEU A 240 -2.35 -40.00 43.71
CA LEU A 240 -0.99 -40.55 43.87
C LEU A 240 0.04 -39.86 42.96
N GLN A 241 -0.20 -38.60 42.60
CA GLN A 241 0.67 -37.79 41.77
C GLN A 241 1.55 -36.88 42.64
N LYS A 242 2.76 -36.58 42.16
CA LYS A 242 3.62 -35.58 42.80
C LYS A 242 3.03 -34.19 42.59
N ILE A 243 2.99 -33.39 43.65
CA ILE A 243 2.59 -31.98 43.57
C ILE A 243 3.57 -31.25 42.63
N PRO A 244 3.07 -30.60 41.56
CA PRO A 244 3.93 -29.94 40.59
C PRO A 244 4.51 -28.64 41.17
N SER A 245 5.69 -28.23 40.67
CA SER A 245 6.33 -26.97 41.10
C SER A 245 5.54 -25.72 40.70
N THR A 246 4.57 -25.85 39.80
CA THR A 246 3.62 -24.79 39.40
C THR A 246 2.71 -24.37 40.56
N CYS A 247 2.39 -25.27 41.49
CA CYS A 247 1.71 -24.93 42.76
C CYS A 247 2.51 -23.94 43.62
N CYS A 248 3.82 -23.86 43.43
CA CYS A 248 4.70 -22.93 44.14
C CYS A 248 5.14 -21.77 43.25
N ASN A 249 4.45 -21.52 42.14
CA ASN A 249 4.83 -20.50 41.15
C ASN A 249 6.28 -20.67 40.65
N LEU A 250 6.73 -21.92 40.51
CA LEU A 250 8.09 -22.31 40.14
C LEU A 250 9.18 -21.89 41.13
N ASP A 251 8.81 -21.47 42.34
CA ASP A 251 9.75 -21.21 43.42
C ASP A 251 10.08 -22.50 44.18
N ILE A 252 11.32 -22.95 44.00
CA ILE A 252 11.87 -24.18 44.57
C ILE A 252 11.95 -24.09 46.10
N GLU A 253 12.24 -22.92 46.66
CA GLU A 253 12.36 -22.73 48.11
C GLU A 253 10.98 -22.80 48.78
N THR A 254 9.99 -22.13 48.20
CA THR A 254 8.59 -22.22 48.62
C THR A 254 8.07 -23.66 48.54
N CYS A 255 8.43 -24.41 47.51
CA CYS A 255 8.05 -25.82 47.40
C CYS A 255 8.75 -26.74 48.41
N ALA A 256 10.02 -26.47 48.72
CA ALA A 256 10.79 -27.24 49.70
C ALA A 256 10.27 -27.04 51.14
N THR A 257 9.65 -25.90 51.42
CA THR A 257 9.07 -25.55 52.73
C THR A 257 7.57 -25.85 52.83
N GLU A 258 7.02 -26.60 51.88
CA GLU A 258 5.59 -26.94 51.80
C GLU A 258 4.65 -25.72 51.66
N GLY A 259 5.15 -24.62 51.07
CA GLY A 259 4.38 -23.39 50.87
C GLY A 259 3.13 -23.55 49.99
N TYR A 260 3.07 -24.62 49.17
CA TYR A 260 1.88 -25.00 48.41
C TYR A 260 0.64 -25.29 49.29
N LYS A 261 0.81 -25.59 50.59
CA LYS A 261 -0.30 -25.82 51.52
C LYS A 261 -1.15 -24.57 51.80
N ASN A 262 -0.57 -23.38 51.59
CA ASN A 262 -1.24 -22.10 51.80
C ASN A 262 -1.82 -21.53 50.50
N VAL A 263 -1.75 -22.29 49.40
CA VAL A 263 -2.21 -21.87 48.07
C VAL A 263 -3.66 -22.35 47.88
N PRO A 264 -4.59 -21.47 47.47
CA PRO A 264 -5.99 -21.85 47.28
C PRO A 264 -6.18 -22.78 46.06
N GLY A 265 -7.31 -23.49 46.03
CA GLY A 265 -7.74 -24.29 44.88
C GLY A 265 -8.02 -23.45 43.63
N CYS A 266 -7.79 -24.03 42.46
CA CYS A 266 -7.98 -23.30 41.21
C CYS A 266 -9.44 -23.04 40.86
N LEU A 267 -10.38 -23.89 41.29
CA LEU A 267 -11.79 -23.70 40.98
C LEU A 267 -12.31 -22.39 41.58
N ASP A 268 -12.14 -22.18 42.88
CA ASP A 268 -12.65 -20.98 43.57
C ASP A 268 -11.99 -19.71 43.05
N VAL A 269 -10.66 -19.71 42.87
CA VAL A 269 -9.93 -18.54 42.34
C VAL A 269 -10.35 -18.23 40.90
N PHE A 270 -10.58 -19.25 40.08
CA PHE A 270 -11.00 -19.08 38.70
C PHE A 270 -12.41 -18.52 38.62
N LEU A 271 -13.35 -19.02 39.43
CA LEU A 271 -14.71 -18.51 39.47
C LEU A 271 -14.79 -17.07 40.00
N ASP A 272 -14.07 -16.76 41.09
CA ASP A 272 -13.97 -15.40 41.65
C ASP A 272 -13.40 -14.41 40.62
N TYR A 273 -12.38 -14.85 39.86
CA TYR A 273 -11.83 -14.04 38.79
C TYR A 273 -12.87 -13.74 37.71
N TRP A 274 -13.60 -14.74 37.23
CA TRP A 274 -14.62 -14.51 36.20
C TRP A 274 -15.74 -13.61 36.73
N ASP A 275 -16.27 -13.88 37.92
CA ASP A 275 -17.32 -13.05 38.52
C ASP A 275 -16.90 -11.58 38.65
N THR A 276 -15.68 -11.34 39.15
CA THR A 276 -15.16 -9.98 39.35
C THR A 276 -14.81 -9.27 38.03
N ASN A 277 -14.23 -9.97 37.07
CA ASN A 277 -13.69 -9.35 35.85
C ASN A 277 -14.68 -9.33 34.67
N LEU A 278 -15.83 -9.98 34.80
CA LEU A 278 -16.86 -10.03 33.76
C LEU A 278 -17.30 -8.64 33.28
N HIS A 279 -17.39 -7.67 34.19
CA HIS A 279 -17.72 -6.29 33.83
C HIS A 279 -16.65 -5.65 32.93
N VAL A 280 -15.36 -5.92 33.16
CA VAL A 280 -14.26 -5.40 32.33
C VAL A 280 -14.34 -5.98 30.91
N ILE A 281 -14.65 -7.27 30.80
CA ILE A 281 -14.88 -7.94 29.51
C ILE A 281 -16.09 -7.32 28.79
N LEU A 282 -17.17 -7.03 29.52
CA LEU A 282 -18.35 -6.39 28.94
C LEU A 282 -18.03 -4.98 28.41
N TYR A 283 -17.34 -4.14 29.18
CA TYR A 283 -16.97 -2.78 28.73
C TYR A 283 -16.00 -2.80 27.54
N SER A 284 -15.01 -3.69 27.56
CA SER A 284 -14.08 -3.83 26.43
C SER A 284 -14.79 -4.32 25.16
N SER A 285 -15.71 -5.29 25.28
CA SER A 285 -16.51 -5.79 24.14
C SER A 285 -17.44 -4.72 23.56
N LEU A 286 -18.00 -3.83 24.39
CA LEU A 286 -18.77 -2.67 23.93
C LEU A 286 -17.89 -1.71 23.13
N GLY A 287 -16.66 -1.45 23.58
CA GLY A 287 -15.68 -0.65 22.84
C GLY A 287 -15.39 -1.23 21.45
N ILE A 288 -15.18 -2.54 21.36
CA ILE A 288 -14.99 -3.25 20.08
C ILE A 288 -16.22 -3.09 19.18
N ALA A 289 -17.44 -3.21 19.73
CA ALA A 289 -18.68 -3.05 18.97
C ALA A 289 -18.80 -1.65 18.35
N VAL A 290 -18.40 -0.60 19.08
CA VAL A 290 -18.39 0.78 18.57
C VAL A 290 -17.41 0.93 17.40
N VAL A 291 -16.20 0.37 17.52
CA VAL A 291 -15.19 0.41 16.45
C VAL A 291 -15.69 -0.36 15.21
N GLN A 292 -16.24 -1.56 15.40
CA GLN A 292 -16.82 -2.35 14.31
C GLN A 292 -17.95 -1.60 13.60
N MET A 293 -18.84 -0.95 14.36
CA MET A 293 -19.90 -0.12 13.80
C MET A 293 -19.35 1.03 12.96
N ALA A 294 -18.33 1.74 13.44
CA ALA A 294 -17.68 2.80 12.68
C ALA A 294 -17.06 2.27 11.37
N CYS A 295 -16.38 1.12 11.41
CA CYS A 295 -15.83 0.47 10.22
C CYS A 295 -16.92 0.11 9.20
N VAL A 296 -18.06 -0.44 9.65
CA VAL A 296 -19.20 -0.75 8.77
C VAL A 296 -19.78 0.51 8.15
N ILE A 297 -19.97 1.59 8.91
CA ILE A 297 -20.48 2.87 8.40
C ILE A 297 -19.54 3.45 7.33
N ILE A 298 -18.24 3.45 7.58
CA ILE A 298 -17.23 3.92 6.62
C ILE A 298 -17.27 3.05 5.36
N GLY A 299 -17.29 1.73 5.51
CA GLY A 299 -17.38 0.80 4.39
C GLY A 299 -18.63 1.01 3.53
N LEU A 300 -19.81 1.14 4.15
CA LEU A 300 -21.07 1.39 3.45
C LEU A 300 -21.07 2.75 2.72
N ARG A 301 -20.54 3.80 3.34
CA ARG A 301 -20.41 5.13 2.71
C ARG A 301 -19.49 5.07 1.49
N THR A 302 -18.38 4.36 1.58
CA THR A 302 -17.45 4.17 0.47
C THR A 302 -18.13 3.41 -0.67
N VAL A 303 -18.85 2.32 -0.39
CA VAL A 303 -19.61 1.58 -1.41
C VAL A 303 -20.69 2.44 -2.07
N TYR A 304 -21.44 3.24 -1.29
CA TYR A 304 -22.47 4.13 -1.83
C TYR A 304 -21.88 5.19 -2.77
N LYS A 305 -20.78 5.84 -2.37
CA LYS A 305 -20.08 6.81 -3.22
C LYS A 305 -19.47 6.18 -4.46
N LEU A 306 -18.91 4.97 -4.37
CA LEU A 306 -18.40 4.26 -5.53
C LEU A 306 -19.52 3.94 -6.52
N ARG A 307 -20.70 3.53 -6.01
CA ARG A 307 -21.86 3.26 -6.85
C ARG A 307 -22.39 4.50 -7.57
N SER A 308 -22.40 5.67 -6.93
CA SER A 308 -22.82 6.90 -7.61
C SER A 308 -21.87 7.24 -8.76
N VAL A 309 -20.56 7.17 -8.54
CA VAL A 309 -19.55 7.46 -9.59
C VAL A 309 -19.59 6.47 -10.76
N ILE A 310 -19.96 5.20 -10.53
CA ILE A 310 -20.11 4.21 -11.62
C ILE A 310 -21.36 4.48 -12.46
N ASN A 311 -22.39 5.11 -11.89
CA ASN A 311 -23.68 5.35 -12.54
C ASN A 311 -23.80 6.72 -13.23
N ASP A 312 -22.85 7.62 -12.99
CA ASP A 312 -22.73 8.95 -13.63
C ASP A 312 -21.78 8.87 -14.83
#